data_AF-Z4WVZ8-F1
#
_entry.id   AF-Z4WVZ8-F1
#
_cell.length_a   1.000
_cell.length_b   1.000
_cell.length_c   1.000
_cell.angle_alpha   90.00
_cell.angle_beta   90.00
_cell.angle_gamma   90.00
#
_symmetry.space_group_name_H-M   'P 1'
#
loop_
_entity.id
_entity.type
_entity.pdbx_description
1 polymer ?
#
loop_
_entity_poly.entity_id
_entity_poly.type
_entity_poly.pdbx_seq_one_letter_code
_entity_poly.pdbx_strand_id
1 'polypeptide(L)' 'MIEKEQVLALTDQGLTIFSHYLGFEVNLHRNFRSPFYDDRRASCHIYYDKKSPTYKYYDHDIPPMRGIAFGL' A
#
# COMPACT_ATOMS: atom_id res chain seq x y z
N MET A 1 5.90 -13.33 -21.41
CA MET A 1 5.65 -12.10 -20.64
C MET A 1 4.77 -12.51 -19.46
N ILE A 2 5.05 -12.03 -18.25
CA ILE A 2 4.15 -12.30 -17.12
C ILE A 2 3.04 -11.25 -17.16
N GLU A 3 1.79 -11.69 -17.11
CA GLU A 3 0.62 -10.79 -17.12
C GLU A 3 0.44 -10.14 -15.75
N LYS A 4 -0.10 -8.93 -15.72
CA LYS A 4 -0.34 -8.17 -14.48
C LYS A 4 -1.16 -8.99 -13.48
N GLU A 5 -2.21 -9.65 -13.96
CA GLU A 5 -3.13 -10.45 -13.15
C GLU A 5 -2.42 -11.64 -12.50
N GLN A 6 -1.40 -12.21 -13.16
CA GLN A 6 -0.60 -13.29 -12.60
C GLN A 6 0.29 -12.78 -11.46
N VAL A 7 0.92 -11.61 -11.63
CA VAL A 7 1.70 -10.98 -10.54
C VAL A 7 0.81 -10.71 -9.34
N LEU A 8 -0.35 -10.12 -9.55
CA LEU A 8 -1.31 -9.82 -8.49
C LEU A 8 -1.78 -11.08 -7.78
N ALA A 9 -2.14 -12.14 -8.53
CA ALA A 9 -2.54 -13.41 -7.92
C ALA A 9 -1.42 -14.04 -7.07
N LEU A 10 -0.16 -13.98 -7.52
CA LEU A 10 1.00 -14.50 -6.79
C LEU A 10 1.38 -13.67 -5.56
N THR A 11 0.91 -12.43 -5.47
CA THR A 11 1.30 -11.46 -4.44
C THR A 11 0.17 -11.06 -3.50
N ASP A 12 -0.89 -11.88 -3.44
CA ASP A 12 -2.12 -11.57 -2.70
C ASP A 12 -2.67 -10.17 -3.04
N GLN A 13 -2.87 -9.95 -4.34
CA GLN A 13 -3.31 -8.68 -4.92
C GLN A 13 -2.41 -7.48 -4.55
N GLY A 14 -1.12 -7.75 -4.29
CA GLY A 14 -0.10 -6.78 -3.92
C GLY A 14 0.18 -6.67 -2.41
N LEU A 15 -0.57 -7.34 -1.52
CA LEU A 15 -0.38 -7.20 -0.07
C LEU A 15 0.99 -7.69 0.40
N THR A 16 1.46 -8.81 -0.16
CA THR A 16 2.77 -9.36 0.23
C THR A 16 3.92 -8.46 -0.23
N ILE A 17 3.72 -7.75 -1.35
CA ILE A 17 4.68 -6.77 -1.85
C ILE A 17 4.76 -5.57 -0.91
N PHE A 18 3.64 -5.06 -0.42
CA PHE A 18 3.67 -3.99 0.59
C PHE A 18 4.40 -4.43 1.85
N SER A 19 4.11 -5.62 2.37
CA SER A 19 4.78 -6.11 3.59
C SER A 19 6.30 -6.26 3.39
N HIS A 20 6.72 -6.71 2.20
CA HIS A 20 8.14 -6.82 1.85
C HIS A 20 8.84 -5.45 1.82
N TYR A 21 8.28 -4.46 1.10
CA TYR A 21 8.92 -3.15 0.94
C TYR A 21 8.79 -2.23 2.16
N LEU A 22 7.71 -2.37 2.94
CA LEU A 22 7.54 -1.62 4.19
C LEU A 22 8.39 -2.19 5.33
N GLY A 23 8.83 -3.45 5.21
CA GLY A 23 9.70 -4.12 6.19
C GLY A 23 8.96 -4.63 7.44
N PHE A 24 7.63 -4.69 7.40
CA PHE A 24 6.78 -5.21 8.46
C PHE A 24 5.49 -5.80 7.89
N GLU A 25 4.84 -6.67 8.66
CA GLU A 25 3.53 -7.21 8.29
C GLU A 25 2.47 -6.12 8.35
N VAL A 26 1.78 -5.89 7.23
CA VAL A 26 0.74 -4.86 7.12
C VAL A 26 -0.49 -5.26 7.93
N ASN A 27 -0.91 -4.39 8.85
CA ASN A 27 -2.19 -4.50 9.53
C ASN A 27 -3.25 -3.65 8.83
N LEU A 28 -4.17 -4.29 8.10
CA LEU A 28 -5.23 -3.60 7.32
C LEU A 28 -6.24 -2.81 8.17
N HIS A 29 -6.23 -2.99 9.49
CA HIS A 29 -7.18 -2.33 10.40
C HIS A 29 -6.57 -1.17 11.19
N ARG A 30 -5.29 -0.84 10.93
CA ARG A 30 -4.58 0.20 11.65
C ARG A 30 -3.73 1.04 10.72
N ASN A 31 -3.69 2.33 11.03
CA ASN A 31 -2.70 3.20 10.40
C ASN A 31 -1.31 2.89 10.97
N PHE A 32 -0.30 3.17 10.16
CA PHE A 32 1.11 3.10 10.51
C PHE A 32 1.83 4.40 10.13
N ARG A 33 3.03 4.58 10.67
CA ARG A 33 3.91 5.70 10.33
C ARG A 33 4.62 5.40 9.02
N SER A 34 4.73 6.38 8.13
CA SER A 34 5.49 6.20 6.89
C SER A 34 6.95 5.78 7.20
N PRO A 35 7.47 4.71 6.57
CA PRO A 35 8.88 4.36 6.67
C PRO A 35 9.78 5.26 5.80
N PHE A 36 9.18 6.14 4.99
CA PHE A 36 9.91 6.93 3.98
C PHE A 36 10.31 8.33 4.46
N TYR A 37 9.79 8.80 5.60
CA TYR A 37 10.11 10.10 6.19
C TYR A 37 9.85 10.07 7.71
N ASP A 38 10.30 11.11 8.43
CA ASP A 38 10.01 11.27 9.86
C ASP A 38 8.52 11.62 10.07
N ASP A 39 7.69 10.58 10.05
CA ASP A 39 6.26 10.70 10.22
C ASP A 39 5.89 10.83 11.71
N ARG A 40 5.33 12.00 12.07
CA ARG A 40 5.00 12.34 13.45
C ARG A 40 3.70 11.69 13.92
N ARG A 41 2.89 11.16 13.00
CA ARG A 41 1.58 10.54 13.29
C ARG A 41 1.44 9.26 12.47
N ALA A 42 0.53 8.36 12.85
CA ALA A 42 0.25 7.19 12.01
C ALA A 42 -0.67 7.63 10.86
N SER A 43 -0.08 8.17 9.80
CA SER A 43 -0.78 8.83 8.68
C SER A 43 -1.13 7.87 7.54
N CYS A 44 -0.48 6.71 7.49
CA CYS A 44 -0.52 5.80 6.36
C CYS A 44 -1.39 4.57 6.63
N HIS A 45 -2.06 4.03 5.62
CA HIS A 45 -2.71 2.72 5.70
C HIS A 45 -2.72 2.04 4.33
N ILE A 46 -2.85 0.71 4.35
CA ILE A 46 -3.10 -0.09 3.15
C ILE A 46 -4.58 -0.44 3.12
N TYR A 47 -5.23 -0.28 1.96
CA TYR A 47 -6.64 -0.63 1.77
C TYR A 47 -6.84 -1.44 0.50
N TYR A 48 -7.87 -2.28 0.48
CA TYR A 48 -8.27 -3.01 -0.71
C TYR A 48 -9.21 -2.16 -1.56
N ASP A 49 -8.80 -1.84 -2.79
CA ASP A 49 -9.68 -1.19 -3.74
C ASP A 49 -10.60 -2.22 -4.42
N LYS A 50 -11.91 -2.01 -4.37
CA LYS A 50 -12.88 -2.90 -5.02
C LYS A 50 -13.03 -2.60 -6.51
N LYS A 51 -12.63 -1.40 -6.97
CA LYS A 51 -12.75 -0.97 -8.37
C LYS A 51 -11.61 -1.50 -9.22
N SER A 52 -10.38 -1.47 -8.70
CA SER A 52 -9.28 -2.29 -9.19
C SER A 52 -8.93 -3.27 -8.09
N PRO A 53 -9.16 -4.59 -8.25
CA PRO A 53 -9.06 -5.60 -7.18
C PRO A 53 -7.63 -5.79 -6.66
N THR A 54 -7.05 -4.75 -6.07
CA THR A 54 -5.66 -4.62 -5.66
C THR A 54 -5.56 -3.82 -4.38
N TYR A 55 -4.56 -4.14 -3.57
CA TYR A 55 -4.22 -3.32 -2.42
C TYR A 55 -3.53 -2.03 -2.85
N LYS A 56 -3.79 -0.96 -2.12
CA LYS A 56 -3.25 0.38 -2.36
C LYS A 56 -2.75 1.00 -1.07
N TYR A 57 -1.69 1.79 -1.20
CA TYR A 57 -1.16 2.61 -0.13
C TYR A 57 -1.84 3.97 -0.12
N TYR A 58 -2.22 4.45 1.06
CA TYR A 58 -2.75 5.80 1.25
C TYR A 58 -2.02 6.50 2.39
N ASP A 59 -1.69 7.76 2.17
CA ASP A 59 -1.05 8.64 3.16
C ASP A 59 -1.90 9.90 3.29
N HIS A 60 -2.43 10.14 4.50
CA HIS A 60 -3.30 11.28 4.80
C HIS A 60 -2.54 12.61 4.91
N ASP A 61 -1.24 12.58 5.23
CA ASP A 61 -0.44 13.78 5.48
C ASP A 61 0.26 14.29 4.22
N ILE A 62 0.14 13.57 3.10
CA ILE A 62 0.63 14.01 1.79
C ILE A 62 -0.53 14.59 0.94
N PRO A 63 -0.47 15.87 0.53
CA PRO A 63 -1.52 16.50 -0.28
C PRO A 63 -1.66 15.82 -1.65
N PRO A 64 -2.83 15.81 -2.30
CA PRO A 64 -3.12 15.01 -3.50
C PRO A 64 -2.23 15.27 -4.73
N MET A 65 -1.51 16.40 -4.78
CA MET A 65 -0.47 16.66 -5.78
C MET A 65 0.82 15.84 -5.57
N ARG A 66 0.98 15.25 -4.38
CA ARG A 66 2.06 14.35 -3.96
C ARG A 66 1.54 13.01 -3.40
N GLY A 67 0.24 12.90 -3.13
CA GLY A 67 -0.39 11.76 -2.47
C GLY A 67 -0.38 10.56 -3.39
N ILE A 68 0.58 9.67 -3.14
CA ILE A 68 0.79 8.54 -4.04
C ILE A 68 -0.08 7.38 -3.61
N ALA A 69 -1.27 7.32 -4.18
CA ALA A 69 -2.05 6.09 -4.26
C ALA A 69 -1.36 5.15 -5.25
N PHE A 70 -0.25 4.54 -4.83
CA PHE A 70 0.37 3.46 -5.58
C PHE A 70 -0.45 2.19 -5.37
N GLY A 71 -1.02 1.69 -6.47
CA GLY A 71 -1.52 0.32 -6.60
C GLY A 71 -0.63 -0.42 -7.59
N LEU A 72 -0.36 -1.70 -7.33
CA LEU A 72 0.24 -2.60 -8.31
C LEU A 72 -0.77 -2.94 -9.42
#